data_AF-A0A7S4GBQ1-F1
#
_entry.id   AF-A0A7S4GBQ1-F1
#
_cell.length_a   1.000
_cell.length_b   1.000
_cell.length_c   1.000
_cell.angle_alpha   90.00
_cell.angle_beta   90.00
_cell.angle_gamma   90.00
#
_symmetry.space_group_name_H-M   'P 1'
#
loop_
_entity.id
_entity.type
_entity.pdbx_description
1 polymer ?
#
loop_
_entity_poly.entity_id
_entity_poly.type
_entity_poly.pdbx_seq_one_letter_code
_entity_poly.pdbx_strand_id
1 'polypeptide(L)'
;MAADVRSILAKTRNFEAELAILTQNPEERRDADKFCKEVAGVRDKIRSHYEEIILTDLNFALSEEVDAMMWNSICYSQIEDFRKKAKKYRKDPVKLSQMNVCFCNFLADTSTYYEHLYQRVQDTYAHIQDDEKAGVETEAQKVSCLLQKVITCLGDLARYASMYNDGHKKGDWTQATRYYSKALLLYPPSGNAHNQLAVLATYQDNDFEAMYHYFRALATVRPFSSATVNLVPVFEKNRKRYLADLEEAKTNMHDENDMLRVFKTGFT
;
A
#
# COMPACT_ATOMS: atom_id res chain seq x y z
N MET A 1 -21.70 22.95 -9.21
CA MET A 1 -20.44 22.23 -8.95
C MET A 1 -20.60 20.70 -9.07
N ALA A 2 -21.55 20.05 -8.38
CA ALA A 2 -21.73 18.58 -8.48
C ALA A 2 -21.99 18.00 -9.89
N ALA A 3 -22.59 18.78 -10.81
CA ALA A 3 -22.80 18.35 -12.20
C ALA A 3 -21.48 18.25 -13.00
N ASP A 4 -20.44 18.98 -12.57
CA ASP A 4 -19.16 19.05 -13.28
C ASP A 4 -18.28 17.84 -12.93
N VAL A 5 -18.13 17.51 -11.65
CA VAL A 5 -17.32 16.35 -11.20
C VAL A 5 -17.83 15.01 -11.71
N ARG A 6 -19.15 14.84 -11.87
CA ARG A 6 -19.74 13.63 -12.49
C ARG A 6 -19.40 13.52 -13.97
N SER A 7 -19.40 14.65 -14.68
CA SER A 7 -19.00 14.71 -16.09
C SER A 7 -17.51 14.41 -16.25
N ILE A 8 -16.67 14.96 -15.35
CA ILE A 8 -15.24 14.66 -15.30
C ILE A 8 -15.03 13.16 -15.06
N LEU A 9 -15.70 12.56 -14.07
CA LEU A 9 -15.58 11.13 -13.78
C LEU A 9 -15.98 10.27 -14.99
N ALA A 10 -17.07 10.59 -15.66
CA ALA A 10 -17.50 9.88 -16.86
C ALA A 10 -16.47 9.97 -18.01
N LYS A 11 -15.85 11.14 -18.21
CA LYS A 11 -14.74 11.30 -19.16
C LYS A 11 -13.52 10.48 -18.75
N THR A 12 -13.19 10.44 -17.45
CA THR A 12 -12.08 9.64 -16.93
C THR A 12 -12.27 8.15 -17.22
N ARG A 13 -13.48 7.62 -17.09
CA ARG A 13 -13.79 6.23 -17.44
C ARG A 13 -13.50 5.88 -18.90
N ASN A 14 -13.72 6.84 -19.81
CA ASN A 14 -13.38 6.64 -21.22
C ASN A 14 -11.85 6.54 -21.40
N PHE A 15 -11.07 7.36 -20.70
CA PHE A 15 -9.61 7.26 -20.71
C PHE A 15 -9.10 5.97 -20.05
N GLU A 16 -9.76 5.46 -19.02
CA GLU A 16 -9.42 4.15 -18.44
C GLU A 16 -9.67 3.00 -19.42
N ALA A 17 -10.80 3.04 -20.15
CA ALA A 17 -11.07 2.08 -21.20
C ALA A 17 -10.05 2.17 -22.35
N GLU A 18 -9.69 3.39 -22.76
CA GLU A 18 -8.62 3.64 -23.73
C GLU A 18 -7.28 3.07 -23.25
N LEU A 19 -6.89 3.34 -22.00
CA LEU A 19 -5.67 2.80 -21.40
C LEU A 19 -5.67 1.27 -21.37
N ALA A 20 -6.80 0.65 -21.01
CA ALA A 20 -6.95 -0.80 -21.01
C ALA A 20 -6.78 -1.40 -22.41
N ILE A 21 -7.32 -0.76 -23.45
CA ILE A 21 -7.16 -1.19 -24.84
C ILE A 21 -5.72 -0.98 -25.32
N LEU A 22 -5.12 0.18 -25.03
CA LEU A 22 -3.74 0.49 -25.42
C LEU A 22 -2.77 -0.54 -24.86
N THR A 23 -2.95 -0.93 -23.60
CA THR A 23 -2.08 -1.87 -22.89
C THR A 23 -2.34 -3.35 -23.20
N GLN A 24 -3.34 -3.68 -24.03
CA GLN A 24 -3.51 -5.02 -24.59
C GLN A 24 -2.42 -5.32 -25.63
N ASN A 25 -1.88 -6.54 -25.61
CA ASN A 25 -0.87 -7.05 -26.55
C ASN A 25 0.32 -6.10 -26.79
N PRO A 26 1.04 -5.68 -25.73
CA PRO A 26 2.13 -4.70 -25.86
C PRO A 26 3.28 -5.18 -26.76
N GLU A 27 3.44 -6.50 -26.95
CA GLU A 27 4.49 -7.08 -27.78
C GLU A 27 4.22 -6.94 -29.30
N GLU A 28 2.99 -6.62 -29.71
CA GLU A 28 2.61 -6.43 -31.12
C GLU A 28 2.86 -4.99 -31.62
N ARG A 29 3.27 -4.06 -30.73
CA ARG A 29 3.50 -2.66 -31.06
C ARG A 29 4.88 -2.48 -31.70
N ARG A 30 4.90 -1.96 -32.93
CA ARG A 30 6.14 -1.78 -33.73
C ARG A 30 7.08 -0.69 -33.19
N ASP A 31 6.55 0.32 -32.50
CA ASP A 31 7.32 1.45 -31.95
C ASP A 31 7.10 1.55 -30.44
N ALA A 32 8.11 1.12 -29.69
CA ALA A 32 8.06 1.07 -28.23
C ALA A 32 8.10 2.45 -27.57
N ASP A 33 8.83 3.42 -28.15
CA ASP A 33 8.92 4.78 -27.59
C ASP A 33 7.60 5.53 -27.75
N LYS A 34 7.02 5.45 -28.96
CA LYS A 34 5.69 6.01 -29.23
C LYS A 34 4.62 5.40 -28.31
N PHE A 35 4.63 4.09 -28.16
CA PHE A 35 3.70 3.38 -27.28
C PHE A 35 3.81 3.84 -25.82
N CYS A 36 5.02 3.94 -25.29
CA CYS A 36 5.26 4.41 -23.92
C CYS A 36 4.73 5.84 -23.71
N LYS A 37 4.96 6.74 -24.68
CA LYS A 37 4.47 8.13 -24.62
C LYS A 37 2.95 8.23 -24.67
N GLU A 38 2.29 7.44 -25.52
CA GLU A 38 0.82 7.39 -25.59
C GLU A 38 0.22 6.92 -24.26
N VAL A 39 0.76 5.83 -23.70
CA VAL A 39 0.32 5.29 -22.41
C VAL A 39 0.54 6.30 -21.28
N ALA A 40 1.69 6.98 -21.25
CA ALA A 40 1.96 8.02 -20.25
C ALA A 40 0.95 9.19 -20.38
N GLY A 41 0.72 9.67 -21.59
CA GLY A 41 -0.21 10.78 -21.84
C GLY A 41 -1.65 10.48 -21.42
N VAL A 42 -2.15 9.25 -21.63
CA VAL A 42 -3.49 8.86 -21.16
C VAL A 42 -3.54 8.78 -19.63
N ARG A 43 -2.49 8.28 -18.98
CA ARG A 43 -2.41 8.25 -17.50
C ARG A 43 -2.38 9.64 -16.89
N ASP A 44 -1.66 10.57 -17.49
CA ASP A 44 -1.60 11.94 -17.00
C ASP A 44 -2.97 12.62 -17.06
N LYS A 45 -3.79 12.32 -18.08
CA LYS A 45 -5.18 12.77 -18.15
C LYS A 45 -6.04 12.17 -17.05
N ILE A 46 -5.98 10.84 -16.86
CA ILE A 46 -6.73 10.13 -15.81
C ILE A 46 -6.39 10.72 -14.44
N ARG A 47 -5.10 10.83 -14.15
CA ARG A 47 -4.55 11.41 -12.93
C ARG A 47 -5.07 12.83 -12.70
N SER A 48 -4.96 13.71 -13.70
CA SER A 48 -5.38 15.11 -13.60
C SER A 48 -6.88 15.23 -13.31
N HIS A 49 -7.72 14.41 -13.94
CA HIS A 49 -9.16 14.41 -13.70
C HIS A 49 -9.53 13.91 -12.30
N TYR A 50 -8.90 12.83 -11.82
CA TYR A 50 -9.15 12.34 -10.47
C TYR A 50 -8.71 13.33 -9.40
N GLU A 51 -7.56 13.98 -9.60
CA GLU A 51 -7.11 15.07 -8.74
C GLU A 51 -8.08 16.25 -8.73
N GLU A 52 -8.57 16.67 -9.90
CA GLU A 52 -9.57 17.74 -9.99
C GLU A 52 -10.85 17.40 -9.22
N ILE A 53 -11.34 16.16 -9.33
CA ILE A 53 -12.50 15.69 -8.56
C ILE A 53 -12.20 15.74 -7.06
N ILE A 54 -11.05 15.18 -6.65
CA ILE A 54 -10.61 15.12 -5.24
C ILE A 54 -10.51 16.50 -4.61
N LEU A 55 -10.06 17.52 -5.36
CA LEU A 55 -9.88 18.88 -4.86
C LEU A 55 -11.15 19.74 -4.96
N THR A 56 -12.13 19.34 -5.79
CA THR A 56 -13.36 20.12 -6.02
C THR A 56 -14.50 19.69 -5.10
N ASP A 57 -14.69 18.39 -4.90
CA ASP A 57 -15.82 17.85 -4.14
C ASP A 57 -15.41 16.62 -3.33
N LEU A 58 -14.97 16.88 -2.08
CA LEU A 58 -14.50 15.86 -1.14
C LEU A 58 -15.57 14.77 -0.89
N ASN A 59 -16.82 15.18 -0.73
CA ASN A 59 -17.92 14.26 -0.42
C ASN A 59 -18.18 13.32 -1.59
N PHE A 60 -18.22 13.86 -2.81
CA PHE A 60 -18.34 13.05 -4.01
C PHE A 60 -17.13 12.12 -4.17
N ALA A 61 -15.91 12.64 -4.04
CA ALA A 61 -14.67 11.88 -4.19
C ALA A 61 -14.58 10.68 -3.22
N LEU A 62 -14.97 10.87 -1.96
CA LEU A 62 -15.02 9.80 -0.97
C LEU A 62 -16.14 8.79 -1.24
N SER A 63 -17.32 9.26 -1.66
CA SER A 63 -18.47 8.39 -1.95
C SER A 63 -18.25 7.48 -3.15
N GLU A 64 -17.57 8.00 -4.18
CA GLU A 64 -17.23 7.26 -5.40
C GLU A 64 -15.85 6.59 -5.30
N GLU A 65 -15.17 6.66 -4.14
CA GLU A 65 -13.84 6.08 -3.94
C GLU A 65 -12.81 6.46 -5.02
N VAL A 66 -12.82 7.74 -5.42
CA VAL A 66 -11.97 8.28 -6.50
C VAL A 66 -10.49 8.03 -6.22
N ASP A 67 -10.08 8.11 -4.95
CA ASP A 67 -8.72 7.81 -4.50
C ASP A 67 -8.29 6.37 -4.86
N ALA A 68 -9.17 5.39 -4.64
CA ALA A 68 -8.90 3.98 -4.89
C ALA A 68 -8.89 3.70 -6.40
N MET A 69 -9.79 4.32 -7.15
CA MET A 69 -9.83 4.23 -8.62
C MET A 69 -8.55 4.78 -9.24
N MET A 70 -8.10 5.95 -8.77
CA MET A 70 -6.83 6.53 -9.18
C MET A 70 -5.67 5.58 -8.87
N TRP A 71 -5.53 5.11 -7.63
CA TRP A 71 -4.48 4.15 -7.25
C TRP A 71 -4.48 2.91 -8.15
N ASN A 72 -5.65 2.32 -8.40
CA ASN A 72 -5.76 1.12 -9.25
C ASN A 72 -5.33 1.38 -10.70
N SER A 73 -5.79 2.48 -11.28
CA SER A 73 -5.58 2.80 -12.70
C SER A 73 -4.16 3.26 -13.00
N ILE A 74 -3.60 4.15 -12.18
CA ILE A 74 -2.28 4.76 -12.46
C ILE A 74 -1.12 4.08 -11.74
N CYS A 75 -1.36 3.29 -10.69
CA CYS A 75 -0.30 2.70 -9.86
C CYS A 75 -0.34 1.18 -9.80
N TYR A 76 -1.38 0.60 -9.17
CA TYR A 76 -1.41 -0.81 -8.81
C TYR A 76 -1.33 -1.74 -10.03
N SER A 77 -2.00 -1.37 -11.13
CA SER A 77 -1.93 -2.12 -12.40
C SER A 77 -0.48 -2.27 -12.91
N GLN A 78 0.34 -1.24 -12.75
CA GLN A 78 1.74 -1.22 -13.20
C GLN A 78 2.65 -2.01 -12.30
N ILE A 79 2.44 -1.88 -10.99
CA ILE A 79 3.15 -2.67 -9.99
C ILE A 79 2.91 -4.16 -10.26
N GLU A 80 1.67 -4.55 -10.52
CA GLU A 80 1.34 -5.96 -10.72
C GLU A 80 1.86 -6.52 -12.06
N ASP A 81 1.81 -5.73 -13.14
CA ASP A 81 2.45 -6.10 -14.40
C ASP A 81 3.96 -6.27 -14.25
N PHE A 82 4.63 -5.33 -13.58
CA PHE A 82 6.05 -5.44 -13.26
C PHE A 82 6.34 -6.70 -12.43
N ARG A 83 5.58 -6.98 -11.37
CA ARG A 83 5.77 -8.16 -10.52
C ARG A 83 5.65 -9.47 -11.31
N LYS A 84 4.68 -9.57 -12.22
CA LYS A 84 4.53 -10.73 -13.12
C LYS A 84 5.74 -10.90 -14.02
N LYS A 85 6.21 -9.81 -14.65
CA LYS A 85 7.39 -9.84 -15.52
C LYS A 85 8.67 -10.14 -14.74
N ALA A 86 8.86 -9.56 -13.56
CA ALA A 86 10.01 -9.83 -12.69
C ALA A 86 10.10 -11.32 -12.31
N LYS A 87 8.95 -11.98 -12.06
CA LYS A 87 8.90 -13.43 -11.86
C LYS A 87 9.30 -14.21 -13.13
N LYS A 88 8.80 -13.79 -14.31
CA LYS A 88 9.12 -14.41 -15.62
C LYS A 88 10.61 -14.31 -15.96
N TYR A 89 11.21 -13.14 -15.78
CA TYR A 89 12.61 -12.86 -16.13
C TYR A 89 13.60 -13.10 -14.98
N ARG A 90 13.21 -13.80 -13.90
CA ARG A 90 14.09 -14.10 -12.75
C ARG A 90 15.41 -14.79 -13.13
N LYS A 91 15.43 -15.55 -14.23
CA LYS A 91 16.63 -16.25 -14.74
C LYS A 91 17.45 -15.44 -15.74
N ASP A 92 17.04 -14.21 -16.05
CA ASP A 92 17.74 -13.26 -16.94
C ASP A 92 18.11 -12.01 -16.12
N PRO A 93 19.28 -11.99 -15.48
CA PRO A 93 19.69 -10.90 -14.58
C PRO A 93 19.83 -9.56 -15.29
N VAL A 94 20.25 -9.57 -16.56
CA VAL A 94 20.44 -8.34 -17.36
C VAL A 94 19.09 -7.72 -17.65
N LYS A 95 18.12 -8.51 -18.12
CA LYS A 95 16.77 -8.02 -18.37
C LYS A 95 16.08 -7.56 -17.09
N LEU A 96 16.24 -8.31 -16.00
CA LEU A 96 15.67 -7.97 -14.70
C LEU A 96 16.22 -6.65 -14.16
N SER A 97 17.54 -6.42 -14.25
CA SER A 97 18.16 -5.18 -13.80
C SER A 97 17.67 -3.96 -14.61
N GLN A 98 17.57 -4.07 -15.95
CA GLN A 98 17.01 -3.02 -16.79
C GLN A 98 15.56 -2.70 -16.41
N MET A 99 14.76 -3.73 -16.14
CA MET A 99 13.38 -3.57 -15.69
C MET A 99 13.27 -2.92 -14.32
N ASN A 100 14.13 -3.30 -13.37
CA ASN A 100 14.18 -2.71 -12.03
C ASN A 100 14.45 -1.21 -12.10
N VAL A 101 15.37 -0.76 -12.97
CA VAL A 101 15.66 0.67 -13.18
C VAL A 101 14.40 1.43 -13.64
N CYS A 102 13.74 0.95 -14.70
CA CYS A 102 12.52 1.58 -15.19
C CYS A 102 11.41 1.61 -14.13
N PHE A 103 11.28 0.55 -13.35
CA PHE A 103 10.30 0.47 -12.27
C PHE A 103 10.63 1.42 -11.11
N CYS A 104 11.91 1.57 -10.74
CA CYS A 104 12.33 2.52 -9.72
C CYS A 104 12.04 3.98 -10.14
N ASN A 105 12.28 4.35 -11.40
CA ASN A 105 11.93 5.67 -11.92
C ASN A 105 10.42 5.90 -11.85
N PHE A 106 9.62 4.91 -12.27
CA PHE A 106 8.17 4.97 -12.15
C PHE A 106 7.71 5.17 -10.70
N LEU A 107 8.28 4.43 -9.74
CA LEU A 107 7.94 4.58 -8.32
C LEU A 107 8.33 5.97 -7.78
N ALA A 108 9.49 6.51 -8.18
CA ALA A 108 9.96 7.83 -7.76
C ALA A 108 9.06 8.96 -8.32
N ASP A 109 8.76 8.93 -9.61
CA ASP A 109 7.86 9.89 -10.26
C ASP A 109 6.46 9.84 -9.64
N THR A 110 5.96 8.63 -9.40
CA THR A 110 4.64 8.43 -8.77
C THR A 110 4.65 8.90 -7.32
N SER A 111 5.73 8.66 -6.56
CA SER A 111 5.84 9.14 -5.18
C SER A 111 5.83 10.66 -5.13
N THR A 112 6.60 11.31 -6.00
CA THR A 112 6.61 12.77 -6.13
C THR A 112 5.21 13.31 -6.42
N TYR A 113 4.46 12.66 -7.31
CA TYR A 113 3.08 13.02 -7.59
C TYR A 113 2.17 12.93 -6.35
N TYR A 114 2.20 11.81 -5.62
CA TYR A 114 1.35 11.65 -4.43
C TYR A 114 1.77 12.59 -3.29
N GLU A 115 3.05 12.96 -3.18
CA GLU A 115 3.53 13.99 -2.25
C GLU A 115 2.95 15.37 -2.58
N HIS A 116 2.93 15.75 -3.88
CA HIS A 116 2.27 16.97 -4.33
C HIS A 116 0.75 16.93 -4.10
N LEU A 117 0.10 15.82 -4.41
CA LEU A 117 -1.33 15.65 -4.15
C LEU A 117 -1.64 15.80 -2.66
N TYR A 118 -0.83 15.17 -1.80
CA TYR A 118 -0.97 15.29 -0.34
C TYR A 118 -0.94 16.76 0.10
N GLN A 119 0.05 17.52 -0.36
CA GLN A 119 0.15 18.95 -0.05
C GLN A 119 -1.06 19.74 -0.59
N ARG A 120 -1.48 19.49 -1.84
CA ARG A 120 -2.63 20.18 -2.44
C ARG A 120 -3.94 19.90 -1.72
N VAL A 121 -4.17 18.66 -1.25
CA VAL A 121 -5.34 18.31 -0.44
C VAL A 121 -5.31 19.07 0.89
N GLN A 122 -4.13 19.14 1.55
CA GLN A 122 -3.99 19.93 2.78
C GLN A 122 -4.31 21.40 2.54
N ASP A 123 -3.74 22.02 1.50
CA ASP A 123 -3.91 23.44 1.21
C ASP A 123 -5.37 23.77 0.83
N THR A 124 -5.99 22.93 0.00
CA THR A 124 -7.36 23.13 -0.49
C THR A 124 -8.37 23.08 0.64
N TYR A 125 -8.18 22.14 1.59
CA TYR A 125 -9.10 21.91 2.69
C TYR A 125 -8.65 22.51 4.03
N ALA A 126 -7.62 23.36 4.04
CA ALA A 126 -7.07 23.99 5.25
C ALA A 126 -8.09 24.86 6.03
N HIS A 127 -9.14 25.32 5.34
CA HIS A 127 -10.21 26.13 5.94
C HIS A 127 -11.22 25.30 6.75
N ILE A 128 -11.22 23.97 6.60
CA ILE A 128 -12.12 23.07 7.33
C ILE A 128 -11.60 22.90 8.76
N GLN A 129 -12.37 23.37 9.72
CA GLN A 129 -12.07 23.24 11.15
C GLN A 129 -12.72 21.99 11.74
N ASP A 130 -12.14 21.47 12.81
CA ASP A 130 -12.73 20.37 13.57
C ASP A 130 -13.85 20.93 14.46
N ASP A 131 -15.09 20.74 14.03
CA ASP A 131 -16.28 21.00 14.83
C ASP A 131 -16.72 19.66 15.42
N GLU A 132 -16.28 19.35 16.64
CA GLU A 132 -16.59 18.12 17.37
C GLU A 132 -18.11 18.02 17.62
N LYS A 133 -18.84 17.53 16.62
CA LYS A 133 -20.26 17.16 16.76
C LYS A 133 -20.36 15.67 17.01
N ALA A 134 -20.92 15.32 18.16
CA ALA A 134 -21.15 13.94 18.55
C ALA A 134 -22.04 13.20 17.53
N GLY A 135 -21.50 12.13 16.93
CA GLY A 135 -22.28 11.11 16.20
C GLY A 135 -22.27 11.17 14.68
N VAL A 136 -21.66 12.19 14.04
CA VAL A 136 -21.52 12.26 12.57
C VAL A 136 -20.06 12.52 12.22
N GLU A 137 -19.55 11.84 11.19
CA GLU A 137 -18.19 12.08 10.69
C GLU A 137 -18.05 13.53 10.22
N THR A 138 -17.16 14.28 10.85
CA THR A 138 -16.95 15.70 10.55
C THR A 138 -16.28 15.86 9.20
N GLU A 139 -16.43 17.02 8.55
CA GLU A 139 -15.68 17.30 7.31
C GLU A 139 -14.16 17.22 7.55
N ALA A 140 -13.68 17.63 8.73
CA ALA A 140 -12.28 17.49 9.11
C ALA A 140 -11.84 16.01 9.17
N GLN A 141 -12.69 15.13 9.70
CA GLN A 141 -12.43 13.69 9.70
C GLN A 141 -12.43 13.09 8.28
N LYS A 142 -13.27 13.58 7.37
CA LYS A 142 -13.27 13.18 5.95
C LYS A 142 -11.97 13.59 5.24
N VAL A 143 -11.50 14.82 5.45
CA VAL A 143 -10.20 15.28 4.95
C VAL A 143 -9.07 14.41 5.50
N SER A 144 -9.10 14.13 6.81
CA SER A 144 -8.12 13.28 7.47
C SER A 144 -8.12 11.85 6.94
N CYS A 145 -9.31 11.30 6.63
CA CYS A 145 -9.48 10.01 5.98
C CYS A 145 -8.83 10.01 4.59
N LEU A 146 -9.13 11.00 3.74
CA LEU A 146 -8.52 11.12 2.41
C LEU A 146 -6.98 11.24 2.49
N LEU A 147 -6.47 12.10 3.37
CA LEU A 147 -5.03 12.27 3.59
C LEU A 147 -4.39 10.96 4.08
N GLN A 148 -5.08 10.19 4.93
CA GLN A 148 -4.64 8.87 5.38
C GLN A 148 -4.53 7.89 4.21
N LYS A 149 -5.47 7.91 3.26
CA LYS A 149 -5.38 7.05 2.06
C LYS A 149 -4.21 7.46 1.16
N VAL A 150 -4.04 8.75 0.88
CA VAL A 150 -2.93 9.28 0.06
C VAL A 150 -1.57 8.93 0.67
N ILE A 151 -1.39 9.13 1.99
CA ILE A 151 -0.12 8.79 2.66
C ILE A 151 0.12 7.27 2.71
N THR A 152 -0.93 6.46 2.71
CA THR A 152 -0.80 4.99 2.63
C THR A 152 -0.29 4.57 1.25
N CYS A 153 -0.76 5.19 0.17
CA CYS A 153 -0.22 4.99 -1.17
C CYS A 153 1.29 5.34 -1.22
N LEU A 154 1.71 6.43 -0.58
CA LEU A 154 3.13 6.77 -0.45
C LEU A 154 3.93 5.72 0.33
N GLY A 155 3.36 5.17 1.40
CA GLY A 155 3.95 4.04 2.12
C GLY A 155 4.10 2.80 1.25
N ASP A 156 3.10 2.46 0.45
CA ASP A 156 3.14 1.33 -0.49
C ASP A 156 4.20 1.54 -1.57
N LEU A 157 4.31 2.73 -2.15
CA LEU A 157 5.34 3.08 -3.13
C LEU A 157 6.75 2.96 -2.53
N ALA A 158 6.96 3.50 -1.33
CA ALA A 158 8.22 3.38 -0.61
C ALA A 158 8.56 1.91 -0.30
N ARG A 159 7.56 1.10 0.10
CA ARG A 159 7.73 -0.34 0.34
C ARG A 159 8.16 -1.06 -0.95
N TYR A 160 7.51 -0.80 -2.08
CA TYR A 160 7.90 -1.40 -3.35
C TYR A 160 9.30 -0.94 -3.81
N ALA A 161 9.66 0.32 -3.56
CA ALA A 161 11.02 0.80 -3.83
C ALA A 161 12.04 -0.01 -3.01
N SER A 162 11.82 -0.19 -1.71
CA SER A 162 12.72 -0.96 -0.83
C SER A 162 12.82 -2.46 -1.19
N MET A 163 11.82 -3.02 -1.89
CA MET A 163 11.84 -4.42 -2.35
C MET A 163 12.68 -4.64 -3.61
N TYR A 164 12.66 -3.69 -4.54
CA TYR A 164 13.13 -3.86 -5.92
C TYR A 164 14.29 -2.92 -6.29
N ASN A 165 14.72 -2.05 -5.39
CA ASN A 165 15.88 -1.21 -5.61
C ASN A 165 17.17 -2.01 -5.40
N ASP A 166 17.91 -2.22 -6.49
CA ASP A 166 19.20 -2.93 -6.48
C ASP A 166 20.35 -2.08 -5.91
N GLY A 167 20.18 -0.75 -5.79
CA GLY A 167 21.22 0.20 -5.35
C GLY A 167 21.12 0.67 -3.90
N HIS A 168 19.98 0.48 -3.24
CA HIS A 168 19.82 0.75 -1.80
C HIS A 168 19.89 -0.55 -0.99
N LYS A 169 20.09 -0.45 0.33
CA LYS A 169 19.99 -1.62 1.22
C LYS A 169 18.59 -2.22 1.08
N LYS A 170 18.47 -3.30 0.31
CA LYS A 170 17.23 -4.07 0.18
C LYS A 170 16.70 -4.38 1.56
N GLY A 171 15.43 -4.04 1.80
CA GLY A 171 14.81 -4.18 3.11
C GLY A 171 14.99 -2.99 4.06
N ASP A 172 15.43 -1.82 3.60
CA ASP A 172 15.26 -0.57 4.37
C ASP A 172 13.79 -0.13 4.33
N TRP A 173 13.04 -0.45 5.37
CA TRP A 173 11.62 -0.13 5.49
C TRP A 173 11.36 1.22 6.16
N THR A 174 12.38 2.03 6.43
CA THR A 174 12.28 3.26 7.25
C THR A 174 11.25 4.22 6.67
N GLN A 175 11.33 4.51 5.37
CA GLN A 175 10.43 5.48 4.75
C GLN A 175 8.98 4.98 4.70
N ALA A 176 8.76 3.72 4.35
CA ALA A 176 7.43 3.11 4.36
C ALA A 176 6.82 3.13 5.77
N THR A 177 7.61 2.79 6.79
CA THR A 177 7.22 2.84 8.21
C THR A 177 6.83 4.25 8.62
N ARG A 178 7.60 5.28 8.23
CA ARG A 178 7.25 6.69 8.51
C ARG A 178 5.90 7.07 7.91
N TYR A 179 5.64 6.67 6.67
CA TYR A 179 4.36 6.97 6.00
C TYR A 179 3.19 6.26 6.67
N TYR A 180 3.29 4.96 6.96
CA TYR A 180 2.21 4.23 7.64
C TYR A 180 1.99 4.71 9.09
N SER A 181 3.05 5.07 9.82
CA SER A 181 2.92 5.69 11.15
C SER A 181 2.23 7.04 11.08
N LYS A 182 2.52 7.87 10.07
CA LYS A 182 1.79 9.13 9.84
C LYS A 182 0.32 8.86 9.48
N ALA A 183 0.04 7.80 8.72
CA ALA A 183 -1.32 7.37 8.38
C ALA A 183 -2.16 7.05 9.64
N LEU A 184 -1.57 6.36 10.63
CA LEU A 184 -2.21 6.07 11.91
C LEU A 184 -2.59 7.33 12.68
N LEU A 185 -1.74 8.36 12.65
CA LEU A 185 -1.99 9.63 13.34
C LEU A 185 -3.07 10.46 12.64
N LEU A 186 -3.12 10.42 11.30
CA LEU A 186 -4.10 11.18 10.52
C LEU A 186 -5.52 10.65 10.74
N TYR A 187 -5.73 9.33 10.68
CA TYR A 187 -7.07 8.77 10.81
C TYR A 187 -7.05 7.46 11.60
N PRO A 188 -6.96 7.54 12.95
CA PRO A 188 -6.92 6.38 13.85
C PRO A 188 -8.08 5.36 13.73
N PRO A 189 -9.31 5.74 13.31
CA PRO A 189 -10.39 4.77 13.11
C PRO A 189 -10.10 3.68 12.07
N SER A 190 -9.20 3.90 11.12
CA SER A 190 -8.91 2.96 10.02
C SER A 190 -7.90 1.89 10.43
N GLY A 191 -8.24 0.62 10.19
CA GLY A 191 -7.33 -0.51 10.41
C GLY A 191 -6.25 -0.68 9.34
N ASN A 192 -6.35 0.03 8.21
CA ASN A 192 -5.49 -0.21 7.04
C ASN A 192 -4.01 0.03 7.33
N ALA A 193 -3.67 1.15 7.99
CA ALA A 193 -2.28 1.47 8.30
C ALA A 193 -1.62 0.44 9.24
N HIS A 194 -2.38 -0.11 10.19
CA HIS A 194 -1.93 -1.24 11.01
C HIS A 194 -1.66 -2.49 10.15
N ASN A 195 -2.54 -2.83 9.20
CA ASN A 195 -2.31 -3.95 8.28
C ASN A 195 -0.99 -3.77 7.49
N GLN A 196 -0.70 -2.57 7.00
CA GLN A 196 0.52 -2.32 6.24
C GLN A 196 1.79 -2.41 7.11
N LEU A 197 1.76 -1.91 8.36
CA LEU A 197 2.86 -2.09 9.31
C LEU A 197 3.09 -3.56 9.66
N ALA A 198 2.02 -4.34 9.82
CA ALA A 198 2.13 -5.79 10.01
C ALA A 198 2.83 -6.46 8.82
N VAL A 199 2.48 -6.08 7.59
CA VAL A 199 3.16 -6.56 6.38
C VAL A 199 4.66 -6.24 6.42
N LEU A 200 5.06 -5.03 6.81
CA LEU A 200 6.49 -4.69 6.96
C LEU A 200 7.19 -5.55 8.02
N ALA A 201 6.54 -5.81 9.15
CA ALA A 201 7.06 -6.67 10.20
C ALA A 201 7.26 -8.12 9.70
N THR A 202 6.36 -8.63 8.84
CA THR A 202 6.55 -9.96 8.24
C THR A 202 7.79 -10.04 7.34
N TYR A 203 8.17 -8.96 6.63
CA TYR A 203 9.40 -8.94 5.84
C TYR A 203 10.67 -8.86 6.68
N GLN A 204 10.54 -8.54 7.96
CA GLN A 204 11.62 -8.46 8.94
C GLN A 204 11.67 -9.70 9.84
N ASP A 205 10.84 -10.72 9.56
CA ASP A 205 10.65 -11.91 10.40
C ASP A 205 10.26 -11.58 11.86
N ASN A 206 9.71 -10.39 12.11
CA ASN A 206 9.20 -9.97 13.42
C ASN A 206 7.74 -10.41 13.59
N ASP A 207 7.55 -11.69 13.87
CA ASP A 207 6.22 -12.29 13.96
C ASP A 207 5.35 -11.67 15.08
N PHE A 208 5.95 -11.26 16.20
CA PHE A 208 5.23 -10.62 17.32
C PHE A 208 4.62 -9.28 16.89
N GLU A 209 5.42 -8.41 16.30
CA GLU A 209 4.95 -7.11 15.81
C GLU A 209 3.94 -7.26 14.67
N ALA A 210 4.15 -8.25 13.78
CA ALA A 210 3.18 -8.58 12.73
C ALA A 210 1.82 -8.98 13.32
N MET A 211 1.79 -9.90 14.28
CA MET A 211 0.54 -10.30 14.96
C MET A 211 -0.12 -9.13 15.68
N TYR A 212 0.64 -8.36 16.46
CA TYR A 212 0.14 -7.18 17.16
C TYR A 212 -0.57 -6.23 16.20
N HIS A 213 0.07 -5.89 15.08
CA HIS A 213 -0.51 -4.96 14.12
C HIS A 213 -1.69 -5.56 13.35
N TYR A 214 -1.68 -6.84 12.98
CA TYR A 214 -2.86 -7.46 12.38
C TYR A 214 -4.06 -7.48 13.34
N PHE A 215 -3.87 -7.78 14.62
CA PHE A 215 -4.94 -7.67 15.62
C PHE A 215 -5.44 -6.25 15.75
N ARG A 216 -4.54 -5.26 15.82
CA ARG A 216 -4.91 -3.85 15.85
C ARG A 216 -5.71 -3.45 14.62
N ALA A 217 -5.35 -3.92 13.43
CA ALA A 217 -6.07 -3.67 12.19
C ALA A 217 -7.52 -4.21 12.21
N LEU A 218 -7.76 -5.29 12.96
CA LEU A 218 -9.10 -5.89 13.13
C LEU A 218 -9.91 -5.24 14.26
N ALA A 219 -9.24 -4.59 15.21
CA ALA A 219 -9.83 -4.04 16.43
C ALA A 219 -10.04 -2.50 16.38
N THR A 220 -9.95 -1.88 15.21
CA THR A 220 -10.28 -0.46 15.02
C THR A 220 -11.78 -0.25 14.78
N VAL A 221 -12.23 1.01 14.80
CA VAL A 221 -13.62 1.39 14.49
C VAL A 221 -14.02 0.99 13.06
N ARG A 222 -13.08 1.06 12.11
CA ARG A 222 -13.22 0.58 10.74
C ARG A 222 -12.18 -0.52 10.49
N PRO A 223 -12.50 -1.79 10.81
CA PRO A 223 -11.58 -2.91 10.66
C PRO A 223 -11.12 -3.14 9.23
N PHE A 224 -9.87 -3.58 9.06
CA PHE A 224 -9.36 -4.02 7.77
C PHE A 224 -9.42 -5.55 7.66
N SER A 225 -10.51 -6.05 7.08
CA SER A 225 -10.86 -7.49 7.06
C SER A 225 -9.76 -8.40 6.48
N SER A 226 -9.01 -7.91 5.48
CA SER A 226 -7.89 -8.64 4.87
C SER A 226 -6.76 -8.99 5.85
N ALA A 227 -6.67 -8.31 7.00
CA ALA A 227 -5.73 -8.67 8.06
C ALA A 227 -5.94 -10.10 8.57
N THR A 228 -7.18 -10.60 8.57
CA THR A 228 -7.48 -12.00 8.95
C THR A 228 -6.75 -13.00 8.07
N VAL A 229 -6.78 -12.77 6.75
CA VAL A 229 -6.13 -13.65 5.75
C VAL A 229 -4.61 -13.65 5.94
N ASN A 230 -4.03 -12.49 6.25
CA ASN A 230 -2.59 -12.36 6.46
C ASN A 230 -2.11 -12.85 7.84
N LEU A 231 -3.00 -12.88 8.83
CA LEU A 231 -2.69 -13.32 10.19
C LEU A 231 -2.55 -14.85 10.29
N VAL A 232 -3.37 -15.60 9.54
CA VAL A 232 -3.33 -17.08 9.49
C VAL A 232 -1.92 -17.65 9.20
N PRO A 233 -1.20 -17.24 8.14
CA PRO A 233 0.13 -17.79 7.87
C PRO A 233 1.16 -17.44 8.96
N VAL A 234 1.02 -16.31 9.66
CA VAL A 234 1.90 -15.95 10.78
C VAL A 234 1.66 -16.89 11.98
N PHE A 235 0.40 -17.21 12.28
CA PHE A 235 0.06 -18.21 13.29
C PHE A 235 0.56 -19.60 12.92
N GLU A 236 0.36 -20.05 11.67
CA GLU A 236 0.83 -21.36 11.24
C GLU A 236 2.36 -21.47 11.28
N LYS A 237 3.08 -20.41 10.92
CA LYS A 237 4.54 -20.34 11.06
C LYS A 237 4.95 -20.50 12.54
N ASN A 238 4.31 -19.77 13.44
CA ASN A 238 4.62 -19.82 14.88
C ASN A 238 4.27 -21.16 15.52
N ARG A 239 3.12 -21.73 15.17
CA ARG A 239 2.70 -23.05 15.63
C ARG A 239 3.71 -24.12 15.23
N LYS A 240 4.20 -24.10 13.99
CA LYS A 240 5.23 -25.04 13.51
C LYS A 240 6.54 -24.88 14.27
N ARG A 241 7.02 -23.64 14.46
CA ARG A 241 8.24 -23.37 15.24
C ARG A 241 8.11 -23.89 16.68
N TYR A 242 7.01 -23.56 17.35
CA TYR A 242 6.74 -24.04 18.71
C TYR A 242 6.72 -25.57 18.82
N LEU A 243 6.11 -26.27 17.87
CA LEU A 243 6.10 -27.74 17.87
C LEU A 243 7.50 -28.33 17.67
N ALA A 244 8.32 -27.74 16.80
CA ALA A 244 9.71 -28.17 16.62
C ALA A 244 10.54 -27.95 17.90
N ASP A 245 10.41 -26.78 18.54
CA ASP A 245 11.10 -26.46 19.79
C ASP A 245 10.70 -27.44 20.91
N LEU A 246 9.42 -27.85 20.96
CA LEU A 246 8.93 -28.87 21.89
C LEU A 246 9.50 -30.27 21.62
N GLU A 247 9.61 -30.67 20.35
CA GLU A 247 10.21 -31.96 19.97
C GLU A 247 11.69 -32.01 20.30
N GLU A 248 12.42 -30.92 20.04
CA GLU A 248 13.82 -30.77 20.40
C GLU A 248 14.00 -30.81 21.93
N ALA A 249 13.19 -30.08 22.68
CA ALA A 249 13.21 -30.11 24.14
C ALA A 249 12.99 -31.53 24.68
N LYS A 250 12.00 -32.27 24.15
CA LYS A 250 11.76 -33.67 24.54
C LYS A 250 12.92 -34.61 24.23
N THR A 251 13.64 -34.36 23.14
CA THR A 251 14.79 -35.19 22.71
C THR A 251 16.03 -34.90 23.56
N ASN A 252 16.20 -33.66 24.00
CA ASN A 252 17.31 -33.20 24.84
C ASN A 252 17.10 -33.44 26.35
N MET A 253 15.89 -33.84 26.77
CA MET A 253 15.54 -34.08 28.17
C MET A 253 15.69 -35.57 28.52
N HIS A 254 16.77 -35.92 29.22
CA HIS A 254 16.98 -37.24 29.84
C HIS A 254 16.60 -37.30 31.34
N ASP A 255 16.13 -36.20 31.93
CA ASP A 255 15.79 -36.13 33.36
C ASP A 255 14.53 -35.28 33.62
N GLU A 256 13.60 -35.79 34.42
CA GLU A 256 12.24 -35.24 34.62
C GLU A 256 12.22 -33.84 35.29
N ASN A 257 13.34 -33.41 35.88
CA ASN A 257 13.47 -32.11 36.56
C ASN A 257 13.59 -30.89 35.62
N ASP A 258 13.82 -31.07 34.32
CA ASP A 258 14.03 -29.96 33.37
C ASP A 258 12.72 -29.34 32.80
N MET A 259 11.55 -29.96 33.03
CA MET A 259 10.26 -29.42 32.53
C MET A 259 9.94 -28.02 33.06
N LEU A 260 10.42 -27.66 34.25
CA LEU A 260 10.20 -26.35 34.87
C LEU A 260 11.17 -25.25 34.39
N ARG A 261 12.22 -25.59 33.62
CA ARG A 261 13.20 -24.61 33.11
C ARG A 261 12.80 -24.01 31.77
N VAL A 262 12.13 -24.77 30.90
CA VAL A 262 11.70 -24.31 29.57
C VAL A 262 10.76 -23.09 29.65
N PHE A 263 9.95 -22.99 30.70
CA PHE A 263 9.08 -21.82 30.93
C PHE A 263 9.81 -20.60 31.56
N LYS A 264 11.00 -20.78 32.13
CA LYS A 264 11.72 -19.70 32.86
C LYS A 264 12.69 -18.91 31.99
N THR A 265 13.13 -19.44 30.85
CA THR A 265 14.15 -18.79 30.01
C THR A 265 13.60 -18.09 28.77
N GLY A 266 12.28 -18.10 28.55
CA GLY A 266 11.64 -17.48 27.38
C GLY A 266 11.17 -16.02 27.56
N PHE A 267 11.34 -15.45 28.75
CA PHE A 267 10.96 -14.06 29.07
C PHE A 267 12.00 -13.39 29.97
N THR A 268 13.19 -13.13 29.43
CA THR A 268 14.16 -12.14 29.94
C THR A 268 14.83 -11.49 28.75
#